data_AF-A0A7Y2KZB4-F1
#
_entry.id   AF-A0A7Y2KZB4-F1
#
_cell.length_a   1.000
_cell.length_b   1.000
_cell.length_c   1.000
_cell.angle_alpha   90.00
_cell.angle_beta   90.00
_cell.angle_gamma   90.00
#
_symmetry.space_group_name_H-M   'P 1'
#
loop_
_entity.id
_entity.type
_entity.pdbx_description
1 polymer ?
#
loop_
_entity_poly.entity_id
_entity_poly.type
_entity_poly.pdbx_seq_one_letter_code
_entity_poly.pdbx_strand_id
1 'polypeptide(L)'
;QRFDLALVIDCLEHLPKREGLELLGGIRNLNASRIAVLADLSACNWKDTDFFSLALQSSERFQRDEQVLTLFTYDLREYKQVPDWLNARFWANPENFGKYWW
;
A
#
# COMPACT_ATOMS: atom_id res chain seq x y z
N GLN A 1 5.17 8.81 -17.05
CA GLN A 1 4.61 9.94 -16.29
C GLN A 1 4.21 9.45 -14.91
N ARG A 2 4.50 10.20 -13.84
CA ARG A 2 4.16 9.85 -12.46
C ARG A 2 3.00 10.72 -11.98
N PHE A 3 2.04 10.14 -11.29
CA PHE A 3 0.86 10.80 -10.75
C PHE A 3 0.95 10.86 -9.22
N ASP A 4 0.32 11.87 -8.62
CA ASP A 4 0.34 12.03 -7.17
C ASP A 4 -0.59 11.06 -6.45
N LEU A 5 -1.62 10.56 -7.14
CA LEU A 5 -2.63 9.64 -6.64
C LEU A 5 -3.19 8.80 -7.80
N ALA A 6 -3.37 7.51 -7.56
CA ALA A 6 -4.20 6.64 -8.38
C ALA A 6 -5.46 6.22 -7.61
N LEU A 7 -6.61 6.29 -8.28
CA LEU A 7 -7.89 5.81 -7.77
C LEU A 7 -8.29 4.55 -8.55
N VAL A 8 -8.56 3.47 -7.83
CA VAL A 8 -9.03 2.20 -8.39
C VAL A 8 -10.40 1.91 -7.81
N ILE A 9 -11.43 1.92 -8.67
CA ILE A 9 -12.85 1.79 -8.29
C ILE A 9 -13.51 0.92 -9.36
N ASP A 10 -14.36 -0.02 -8.96
CA ASP A 10 -15.12 -0.89 -9.87
C ASP A 10 -14.23 -1.48 -10.98
N CYS A 11 -13.15 -2.13 -10.54
CA CYS A 11 -12.06 -2.55 -11.41
C CYS A 11 -11.59 -3.96 -11.06
N LEU A 12 -11.33 -4.22 -9.78
CA LEU A 12 -10.83 -5.52 -9.32
C LEU A 12 -11.90 -6.62 -9.40
N GLU A 13 -13.16 -6.21 -9.40
CA GLU A 13 -14.36 -7.01 -9.62
C GLU A 13 -14.38 -7.64 -11.03
N HIS A 14 -13.76 -6.96 -12.00
CA HIS A 14 -13.79 -7.34 -13.43
C HIS A 14 -12.48 -7.94 -13.93
N LEU A 15 -11.49 -8.12 -13.05
CA LEU A 15 -10.16 -8.61 -13.41
C LEU A 15 -9.84 -9.95 -12.76
N PRO A 16 -9.16 -10.86 -13.47
CA PRO A 16 -8.53 -12.01 -12.84
C PRO A 16 -7.58 -11.57 -11.72
N LYS A 17 -7.56 -12.32 -10.62
CA LYS A 17 -6.77 -12.00 -9.42
C LYS A 17 -5.32 -11.64 -9.72
N ARG A 18 -4.68 -12.39 -10.62
CA ARG A 18 -3.27 -12.16 -11.02
C ARG A 18 -3.09 -10.80 -11.71
N GLU A 19 -3.96 -10.47 -12.65
CA GLU A 19 -3.90 -9.20 -13.39
C GLU A 19 -4.16 -8.01 -12.47
N GLY A 20 -5.10 -8.14 -11.52
CA GLY A 20 -5.31 -7.09 -10.52
C GLY A 20 -4.11 -6.90 -9.58
N LEU A 21 -3.39 -7.96 -9.21
CA LEU A 21 -2.14 -7.85 -8.44
C LEU A 21 -1.04 -7.14 -9.24
N GLU A 22 -0.87 -7.52 -10.52
CA GLU A 22 0.08 -6.88 -11.43
C GLU A 22 -0.25 -5.40 -11.65
N LEU A 23 -1.53 -5.07 -11.81
CA LEU A 23 -2.02 -3.69 -11.93
C LEU A 23 -1.70 -2.87 -10.67
N LEU A 24 -2.13 -3.32 -9.49
CA LEU A 24 -1.91 -2.58 -8.25
C LEU A 24 -0.42 -2.45 -7.91
N GLY A 25 0.36 -3.53 -8.12
CA GLY A 25 1.81 -3.51 -7.92
C GLY A 25 2.51 -2.57 -8.90
N GLY A 26 2.11 -2.58 -10.17
CA GLY A 26 2.61 -1.68 -11.21
C GLY A 26 2.34 -0.22 -10.86
N ILE A 27 1.10 0.11 -10.51
CA ILE A 27 0.72 1.46 -10.09
C ILE A 27 1.57 1.93 -8.90
N ARG A 28 1.69 1.09 -7.87
CA ARG A 28 2.43 1.39 -6.62
C ARG A 28 3.90 1.65 -6.87
N ASN A 29 4.51 0.86 -7.73
CA ASN A 29 5.97 0.87 -7.91
C ASN A 29 6.40 1.88 -8.99
N LEU A 30 5.58 2.11 -10.01
CA LEU A 30 6.00 2.83 -11.22
C LEU A 30 5.21 4.11 -11.49
N ASN A 31 3.94 4.19 -11.07
CA ASN A 31 3.04 5.24 -11.55
C ASN A 31 2.59 6.24 -10.49
N ALA A 32 2.39 5.85 -9.23
CA ALA A 32 1.87 6.74 -8.20
C ALA A 32 2.52 6.54 -6.83
N SER A 33 2.74 7.63 -6.09
CA SER A 33 3.18 7.57 -4.69
C SER A 33 2.03 7.32 -3.70
N ARG A 34 0.79 7.50 -4.14
CA ARG A 34 -0.42 7.22 -3.35
C ARG A 34 -1.41 6.42 -4.17
N ILE A 35 -2.10 5.50 -3.51
CA ILE A 35 -3.18 4.71 -4.10
C ILE A 35 -4.36 4.70 -3.15
N ALA A 36 -5.56 4.84 -3.69
CA ALA A 36 -6.79 4.49 -3.00
C ALA A 36 -7.57 3.48 -3.84
N VAL A 37 -7.97 2.38 -3.22
CA VAL A 37 -8.76 1.31 -3.82
C VAL A 37 -10.08 1.22 -3.08
N LEU A 38 -11.19 1.36 -3.79
CA LEU A 38 -12.51 0.97 -3.30
C LEU A 38 -12.83 -0.39 -3.87
N ALA A 39 -12.94 -1.39 -3.00
CA ALA A 39 -13.25 -2.76 -3.40
C ALA A 39 -14.51 -3.26 -2.69
N ASP A 40 -15.40 -3.89 -3.46
CA ASP A 40 -16.47 -4.71 -2.91
C ASP A 40 -15.93 -6.13 -2.69
N LEU A 41 -15.53 -6.43 -1.45
CA LEU A 41 -14.95 -7.74 -1.10
C LEU A 41 -15.95 -8.89 -1.25
N SER A 42 -17.26 -8.62 -1.31
CA SER A 42 -18.27 -9.64 -1.54
C SER A 42 -18.44 -9.95 -3.03
N ALA A 43 -18.18 -8.96 -3.90
CA ALA A 43 -18.30 -9.08 -5.34
C ALA A 43 -16.98 -9.47 -6.05
N CYS A 44 -15.83 -9.33 -5.38
CA CYS A 44 -14.53 -9.71 -5.93
C CYS A 44 -13.88 -10.88 -5.17
N ASN A 45 -13.03 -11.66 -5.84
CA ASN A 45 -12.24 -12.73 -5.21
C ASN A 45 -10.98 -12.17 -4.50
N TRP A 46 -11.15 -11.10 -3.71
CA TRP A 46 -10.10 -10.47 -2.92
C TRP A 46 -10.41 -10.53 -1.43
N LYS A 47 -9.35 -10.64 -0.63
CA LYS A 47 -9.39 -10.58 0.82
C LYS A 47 -8.59 -9.36 1.30
N ASP A 48 -8.88 -8.86 2.49
CA ASP A 48 -8.10 -7.78 3.11
C ASP A 48 -6.59 -8.06 3.09
N THR A 49 -6.21 -9.33 3.32
CA THR A 49 -4.80 -9.78 3.34
C THR A 49 -4.08 -9.56 2.02
N ASP A 50 -4.77 -9.59 0.89
CA ASP A 50 -4.17 -9.33 -0.42
C ASP A 50 -3.75 -7.86 -0.53
N PHE A 51 -4.57 -6.94 -0.03
CA PHE A 51 -4.23 -5.52 0.04
C PHE A 51 -3.09 -5.25 1.03
N PHE A 52 -3.09 -5.93 2.19
CA PHE A 52 -2.01 -5.83 3.16
C PHE A 52 -0.66 -6.31 2.59
N SER A 53 -0.67 -7.37 1.79
CA SER A 53 0.54 -7.86 1.10
C SER A 53 1.14 -6.82 0.14
N LEU A 54 0.30 -5.92 -0.37
CA LEU A 54 0.69 -4.80 -1.22
C LEU A 54 0.99 -3.53 -0.42
N ALA A 55 1.06 -3.61 0.91
CA ALA A 55 1.26 -2.51 1.84
C ALA A 55 0.11 -1.49 1.90
N LEU A 56 -1.05 -1.80 1.33
CA LEU A 56 -2.24 -0.99 1.55
C LEU A 56 -2.80 -1.27 2.94
N GLN A 57 -3.45 -0.27 3.54
CA GLN A 57 -4.12 -0.37 4.83
C GLN A 57 -5.63 -0.17 4.64
N SER A 58 -6.45 -0.88 5.39
CA SER A 58 -7.90 -0.61 5.42
C SER A 58 -8.12 0.72 6.14
N SER A 59 -8.77 1.67 5.47
CA SER A 59 -9.00 3.01 6.00
C SER A 59 -10.45 3.20 6.43
N GLU A 60 -11.42 2.87 5.57
CA GLU A 60 -12.84 3.13 5.81
C GLU A 60 -13.74 2.07 5.17
N ARG A 61 -15.00 2.01 5.59
CA ARG A 61 -16.06 1.22 4.93
C ARG A 61 -17.28 2.07 4.64
N PHE A 62 -17.80 1.93 3.43
CA PHE A 62 -18.98 2.65 2.95
C PHE A 62 -20.07 1.64 2.64
N GLN A 63 -21.27 1.84 3.20
CA GLN A 63 -22.43 1.02 2.91
C GLN A 63 -23.48 1.81 2.15
N ARG A 64 -24.01 1.22 1.07
CA ARG A 64 -25.19 1.69 0.36
C ARG A 64 -26.07 0.49 0.06
N ASP A 65 -27.25 0.45 0.65
CA ASP A 65 -28.16 -0.69 0.55
C ASP A 65 -27.46 -2.01 0.93
N GLU A 66 -27.41 -2.98 0.02
CA GLU A 66 -26.74 -4.27 0.19
C GLU A 66 -25.24 -4.22 -0.16
N GLN A 67 -24.76 -3.14 -0.77
CA GLN A 67 -23.36 -3.01 -1.16
C GLN A 67 -22.50 -2.44 -0.03
N VAL A 68 -21.34 -3.06 0.20
CA VAL A 68 -20.32 -2.59 1.13
C VAL A 68 -18.98 -2.44 0.40
N LEU A 69 -18.48 -1.21 0.30
CA LEU A 69 -17.17 -0.91 -0.24
C LEU A 69 -16.17 -0.71 0.89
N THR A 70 -15.05 -1.41 0.82
CA THR A 70 -13.91 -1.18 1.73
C THR A 70 -12.86 -0.33 1.02
N LEU A 71 -12.45 0.76 1.66
CA LEU A 71 -11.36 1.61 1.19
C LEU A 71 -10.04 1.09 1.71
N PHE A 72 -9.13 0.81 0.79
CA PHE A 72 -7.72 0.51 1.07
C PHE A 72 -6.84 1.63 0.54
N THR A 73 -5.90 2.12 1.34
CA THR A 73 -4.99 3.19 0.93
C THR A 73 -3.54 2.83 1.10
N TYR A 74 -2.69 3.40 0.25
CA TYR A 74 -1.25 3.37 0.38
C TYR A 74 -0.71 4.78 0.17
N ASP A 75 0.20 5.21 1.04
CA ASP A 75 1.00 6.43 0.87
C ASP A 75 2.47 6.10 1.10
N LEU A 76 3.30 6.29 0.09
CA LEU A 76 4.74 6.04 0.15
C LEU A 76 5.43 6.85 1.26
N ARG A 77 4.92 8.05 1.61
CA ARG A 77 5.50 8.91 2.65
C ARG A 77 5.23 8.37 4.05
N GLU A 78 4.03 7.86 4.28
CA GLU A 78 3.56 7.42 5.60
C GLU A 78 3.71 5.90 5.80
N TYR A 79 4.08 5.16 4.76
CA TYR A 79 4.11 3.69 4.79
C TYR A 79 5.04 3.13 5.87
N LYS A 80 6.18 3.77 6.11
CA LYS A 80 7.16 3.33 7.12
C LYS A 80 7.59 4.52 7.95
N GLN A 81 7.19 4.51 9.22
CA GLN A 81 7.77 5.38 10.23
C GLN A 81 9.25 4.99 10.42
N VAL A 82 10.15 5.98 10.38
CA VAL A 82 11.57 5.77 10.68
C VAL A 82 11.65 5.54 12.20
N PRO A 83 12.00 4.33 12.66
CA PRO A 83 12.10 4.08 14.09
C PRO A 83 13.28 4.84 14.67
N ASP A 84 13.17 5.27 15.93
CA ASP A 84 14.24 6.00 16.64
C ASP A 84 15.55 5.22 16.73
N TRP A 85 15.51 3.89 16.68
CA TRP A 85 16.71 3.06 16.71
C TRP A 85 17.44 3.01 15.35
N LEU A 86 16.80 3.43 14.25
CA LEU A 86 17.38 3.46 12.91
C LEU A 86 18.08 4.80 12.64
N ASN A 87 19.01 5.17 13.52
CA ASN A 87 19.91 6.31 13.31
C ASN A 87 21.28 6.02 13.94
N ALA A 88 22.27 6.84 13.62
CA ALA A 88 23.65 6.68 14.07
C ALA A 88 23.83 6.66 15.61
N ARG A 89 22.84 7.12 16.39
CA ARG A 89 22.89 7.12 17.85
C ARG A 89 22.62 5.74 18.47
N PHE A 90 21.87 4.89 17.77
CA PHE A 90 21.39 3.60 18.30
C PHE A 90 21.67 2.40 17.37
N TRP A 91 22.17 2.65 16.16
CA TRP A 91 22.45 1.63 15.14
C TRP A 91 23.94 1.25 15.13
N ALA A 92 24.22 -0.06 15.11
CA ALA A 92 25.52 -0.71 14.82
C ALA A 92 26.77 -0.03 15.42
N ASN A 93 26.91 -0.06 16.75
CA ASN A 93 28.09 0.44 17.46
C ASN A 93 28.33 1.95 17.21
N PRO A 94 27.52 2.83 17.84
CA PRO A 94 27.50 4.28 17.58
C PRO A 94 28.88 4.94 17.62
N GLU A 95 29.76 4.45 18.49
CA GLU A 95 31.13 4.92 18.65
C GLU A 95 32.01 4.69 17.42
N ASN A 96 31.64 3.78 16.52
CA ASN A 96 32.39 3.43 15.31
C ASN A 96 31.78 4.01 14.03
N PHE A 97 30.62 4.67 14.11
CA PHE A 97 29.96 5.29 12.98
C PHE A 97 30.86 6.34 12.32
N GLY A 98 31.20 6.14 11.03
CA GLY A 98 32.08 7.04 10.28
C GLY A 98 33.58 6.94 10.61
N LYS A 99 34.00 6.06 11.53
CA LYS A 99 35.42 5.84 11.88
C LYS A 99 36.06 4.72 11.08
N TYR A 100 35.32 3.63 10.87
CA TYR A 100 35.77 2.49 10.10
C TYR A 100 34.77 2.27 8.97
N TRP A 101 35.29 2.14 7.76
CA TRP A 101 34.58 1.48 6.68
C TRP A 101 34.95 0.01 6.81
N TRP A 102 33.97 -0.88 6.73
CA TRP A 102 34.27 -2.31 6.65
C TRP A 102 35.15 -2.60 5.44
#